data_AF-A0A0R3PPL1-F1
#
_entry.id   AF-A0A0R3PPL1-F1
#
_cell.length_a   1.000
_cell.length_b   1.000
_cell.length_c   1.000
_cell.angle_alpha   90.00
_cell.angle_beta   90.00
_cell.angle_gamma   90.00
#
_symmetry.space_group_name_H-M   'P 1'
#
loop_
_entity.id
_entity.type
_entity.pdbx_description
1 polymer ?
#
loop_
_entity_poly.entity_id
_entity_poly.type
_entity_poly.pdbx_seq_one_letter_code
_entity_poly.pdbx_strand_id
1 'polypeptide(L)'
;MFERFPTEMFIISGKIIPENIIASSPKQDISFLNDCKVLGLQTTHDNTEVVHKSDVVFLAVKPPLVNKVASEIAPILSRERLVVSIALGITIRNIESLLPSKSRVVRVMPNTPAVVRAGASAFAMGSACRDGDADIVRELLSTVGFAVEVPEVHIDPVTGLSGSGPSYMGERLFGIFSLLTFQMFAVIEGLADGGVHPAQLKDDVQSPGGSSIYGMHKLESGGLKGILMDAVEAATRRSRATGDQALPRDIRNTEL
;
A
#
# COMPACT_ATOMS: atom_id res chain seq x y z
N MET A 1 -1.76 -11.46 11.50
CA MET A 1 -2.86 -11.54 10.52
C MET A 1 -3.20 -10.08 10.26
N PHE A 2 -2.68 -9.34 9.28
CA PHE A 2 -2.39 -9.57 7.87
C PHE A 2 -1.12 -8.81 7.46
N GLU A 3 -0.25 -9.44 6.68
CA GLU A 3 0.70 -8.81 5.74
C GLU A 3 1.03 -9.87 4.68
N ARG A 4 0.00 -10.58 4.21
CA ARG A 4 0.13 -11.33 2.96
C ARG A 4 -0.14 -10.30 1.88
N PHE A 5 0.87 -9.98 1.08
CA PHE A 5 0.59 -9.33 -0.19
C PHE A 5 -0.23 -10.34 -0.99
N PRO A 6 -1.47 -10.03 -1.34
CA PRO A 6 -2.31 -11.00 -2.00
C PRO A 6 -1.89 -11.01 -3.46
N THR A 7 -0.94 -11.88 -3.77
CA THR A 7 -0.40 -12.13 -5.11
C THR A 7 -1.50 -12.45 -6.13
N GLU A 8 -2.63 -12.96 -5.64
CA GLU A 8 -3.90 -13.14 -6.37
C GLU A 8 -4.38 -11.85 -7.05
N MET A 9 -4.08 -10.67 -6.48
CA MET A 9 -4.40 -9.35 -7.04
C MET A 9 -3.98 -9.24 -8.51
N PHE A 10 -2.73 -9.58 -8.83
CA PHE A 10 -2.21 -9.41 -10.18
C PHE A 10 -2.78 -10.42 -11.19
N ILE A 11 -3.15 -11.61 -10.72
CA ILE A 11 -3.63 -12.71 -11.58
C ILE A 11 -5.10 -12.52 -11.90
N ILE A 12 -5.90 -12.14 -10.90
CA ILE A 12 -7.33 -11.92 -11.08
C ILE A 12 -7.54 -10.88 -12.17
N SER A 13 -6.66 -9.88 -12.33
CA SER A 13 -6.72 -8.85 -13.37
C SER A 13 -6.71 -9.38 -14.81
N GLY A 14 -6.13 -10.56 -15.06
CA GLY A 14 -5.90 -11.12 -16.39
C GLY A 14 -4.78 -10.46 -17.20
N LYS A 15 -4.10 -9.44 -16.65
CA LYS A 15 -2.99 -8.74 -17.32
C LYS A 15 -1.64 -9.42 -17.12
N ILE A 16 -1.48 -10.19 -16.04
CA ILE A 16 -0.26 -10.96 -15.76
C ILE A 16 -0.63 -12.44 -15.72
N ILE A 17 0.05 -13.24 -16.53
CA ILE A 17 -0.12 -14.69 -16.52
C ILE A 17 0.57 -15.28 -15.27
N PRO A 18 -0.04 -16.27 -14.59
CA PRO A 18 0.51 -16.86 -13.36
C PRO A 18 1.95 -17.37 -13.51
N GLU A 19 2.32 -17.86 -14.69
CA GLU A 19 3.65 -18.39 -14.99
C GLU A 19 4.76 -17.35 -14.89
N ASN A 20 4.42 -16.06 -15.05
CA ASN A 20 5.33 -14.93 -14.92
C ASN A 20 5.48 -14.43 -13.47
N ILE A 21 4.83 -15.10 -12.51
CA ILE A 21 4.90 -14.74 -11.09
C ILE A 21 5.56 -15.88 -10.32
N ILE A 22 6.60 -15.51 -9.57
CA ILE A 22 7.27 -16.39 -8.62
C ILE A 22 7.19 -15.80 -7.21
N ALA A 23 6.83 -16.63 -6.23
CA ALA A 23 6.75 -16.23 -4.83
C ALA A 23 7.68 -17.07 -3.95
N SER A 24 8.44 -16.41 -3.08
CA SER A 24 9.21 -17.07 -2.02
C SER A 24 8.57 -16.87 -0.65
N SER A 25 8.69 -17.87 0.22
CA SER A 25 8.29 -17.75 1.63
C SER A 25 9.08 -18.73 2.51
N PRO A 26 9.31 -18.44 3.80
CA PRO A 26 9.94 -19.37 4.72
C PRO A 26 9.19 -20.71 4.80
N LYS A 27 9.92 -21.79 5.10
CA LYS A 27 9.35 -23.15 5.23
C LYS A 27 8.22 -23.25 6.27
N GLN A 28 8.13 -22.30 7.19
CA GLN A 28 7.09 -22.26 8.22
C GLN A 28 5.73 -21.76 7.68
N ASP A 29 5.68 -21.05 6.55
CA ASP A 29 4.43 -20.55 5.94
C ASP A 29 4.07 -21.33 4.68
N ILE A 30 3.90 -22.64 4.85
CA ILE A 30 3.52 -23.58 3.78
C ILE A 30 2.16 -23.20 3.19
N SER A 31 1.25 -22.70 4.02
CA SER A 31 -0.10 -22.32 3.59
C SER A 31 -0.06 -21.25 2.49
N PHE A 32 0.75 -20.20 2.62
CA PHE A 32 0.87 -19.18 1.58
C PHE A 32 1.38 -19.73 0.26
N LEU A 33 2.40 -20.59 0.27
CA LEU A 33 2.91 -21.19 -0.97
C LEU A 33 1.91 -22.17 -1.59
N ASN A 34 1.10 -22.85 -0.78
CA ASN A 34 0.02 -23.69 -1.30
C ASN A 34 -1.06 -22.82 -1.97
N ASP A 35 -1.46 -21.71 -1.36
CA ASP A 35 -2.41 -20.75 -1.95
C ASP A 35 -1.87 -20.24 -3.30
N CYS A 36 -0.57 -19.89 -3.36
CA CYS A 36 0.09 -19.50 -4.61
C CYS A 36 0.10 -20.64 -5.65
N LYS A 37 0.36 -21.88 -5.26
CA LYS A 37 0.33 -23.02 -6.20
C LYS A 37 -1.06 -23.25 -6.78
N VAL A 38 -2.12 -23.09 -5.97
CA VAL A 38 -3.52 -23.21 -6.43
C VAL A 38 -3.84 -22.15 -7.49
N LEU A 39 -3.22 -20.97 -7.38
CA LEU A 39 -3.32 -19.88 -8.35
C LEU A 39 -2.41 -20.04 -9.58
N GLY A 40 -1.61 -21.12 -9.65
CA GLY A 40 -0.72 -21.42 -10.78
C GLY A 40 0.65 -20.73 -10.74
N LEU A 41 1.05 -20.14 -9.61
CA LEU A 41 2.33 -19.45 -9.49
C LEU A 41 3.48 -20.43 -9.33
N GLN A 42 4.67 -20.01 -9.79
CA GLN A 42 5.91 -20.62 -9.37
C GLN A 42 6.16 -20.28 -7.89
N THR A 43 6.67 -21.25 -7.12
CA THR A 43 6.93 -21.06 -5.69
C THR A 43 8.28 -21.62 -5.31
N THR A 44 8.95 -20.96 -4.37
CA THR A 44 10.25 -21.36 -3.87
C THR A 44 10.40 -21.01 -2.38
N HIS A 45 11.44 -21.51 -1.74
CA HIS A 45 11.86 -21.10 -0.40
C HIS A 45 13.11 -20.21 -0.43
N ASP A 46 13.62 -19.91 -1.63
CA ASP A 46 14.85 -19.16 -1.84
C ASP A 46 14.54 -17.77 -2.42
N ASN A 47 14.89 -16.71 -1.69
CA ASN A 47 14.67 -15.34 -2.15
C ASN A 47 15.54 -15.00 -3.37
N THR A 48 16.70 -15.65 -3.49
CA THR A 48 17.63 -15.38 -4.60
C THR A 48 17.07 -15.86 -5.93
N GLU A 49 16.37 -16.99 -5.93
CA GLU A 49 15.71 -17.53 -7.13
C GLU A 49 14.63 -16.57 -7.66
N VAL A 50 13.85 -15.95 -6.76
CA VAL A 50 12.86 -14.93 -7.11
C VAL A 50 13.55 -13.77 -7.82
N VAL A 51 14.62 -13.22 -7.23
CA VAL A 51 15.34 -12.08 -7.81
C VAL A 51 15.92 -12.45 -9.19
N HIS A 52 16.50 -13.64 -9.36
CA HIS A 52 17.03 -14.04 -10.65
C HIS A 52 15.98 -14.11 -11.75
N LYS A 53 14.75 -14.53 -11.43
CA LYS A 53 13.65 -14.73 -12.38
C LYS A 53 12.71 -13.53 -12.52
N SER A 54 12.99 -12.40 -11.88
CA SER A 54 12.08 -11.25 -11.85
C SER A 54 12.74 -9.95 -12.30
N ASP A 55 12.03 -9.20 -13.14
CA ASP A 55 12.34 -7.82 -13.51
C ASP A 55 11.84 -6.83 -12.43
N VAL A 56 10.71 -7.14 -11.80
CA VAL A 56 10.10 -6.39 -10.69
C VAL A 56 10.02 -7.29 -9.47
N VAL A 57 10.63 -6.88 -8.36
CA VAL A 57 10.72 -7.66 -7.11
C VAL A 57 9.91 -6.95 -6.03
N PHE A 58 8.84 -7.59 -5.55
CA PHE A 58 8.04 -7.09 -4.44
C PHE A 58 8.63 -7.54 -3.10
N LEU A 59 9.02 -6.59 -2.24
CA LEU A 59 9.36 -6.84 -0.85
C LEU A 59 8.09 -6.85 0.01
N ALA A 60 7.43 -8.00 0.01
CA ALA A 60 6.17 -8.27 0.73
C ALA A 60 6.40 -8.97 2.08
N VAL A 61 7.33 -8.44 2.88
CA VAL A 61 7.70 -9.02 4.17
C VAL A 61 7.41 -8.06 5.32
N LYS A 62 7.25 -8.62 6.52
CA LYS A 62 7.06 -7.81 7.72
C LYS A 62 8.22 -6.83 7.91
N PRO A 63 7.98 -5.61 8.42
CA PRO A 63 9.02 -4.60 8.58
C PRO A 63 10.30 -5.11 9.27
N PRO A 64 10.25 -5.89 10.37
CA PRO A 64 11.46 -6.40 11.02
C PRO A 64 12.29 -7.38 10.18
N LEU A 65 11.71 -7.95 9.12
CA LEU A 65 12.37 -8.89 8.23
C LEU A 65 13.04 -8.21 7.03
N VAL A 66 12.73 -6.93 6.76
CA VAL A 66 13.24 -6.22 5.59
C VAL A 66 14.77 -6.20 5.57
N ASN A 67 15.43 -5.89 6.68
CA ASN A 67 16.89 -5.90 6.76
C ASN A 67 17.48 -7.28 6.37
N LYS A 68 16.90 -8.35 6.91
CA LYS A 68 17.36 -9.71 6.64
C LYS A 68 17.22 -10.07 5.16
N VAL A 69 16.05 -9.82 4.59
CA VAL A 69 15.75 -10.16 3.18
C VAL A 69 16.54 -9.27 2.22
N ALA A 70 16.64 -7.97 2.50
CA ALA A 70 17.43 -7.04 1.70
C ALA A 70 18.91 -7.44 1.68
N SER A 71 19.47 -7.80 2.84
CA SER A 71 20.86 -8.28 2.95
C SER A 71 21.11 -9.57 2.16
N GLU A 72 20.12 -10.46 2.11
CA GLU A 72 20.19 -11.73 1.37
C GLU A 72 20.21 -11.50 -0.14
N ILE A 73 19.40 -10.56 -0.65
CA ILE A 73 19.29 -10.30 -2.09
C ILE A 73 20.28 -9.25 -2.61
N ALA A 74 20.83 -8.40 -1.75
CA ALA A 74 21.72 -7.31 -2.15
C ALA A 74 22.91 -7.77 -3.02
N PRO A 75 23.60 -8.89 -2.73
CA PRO A 75 24.76 -9.31 -3.54
C PRO A 75 24.44 -9.65 -5.00
N ILE A 76 23.19 -9.99 -5.31
CA ILE A 76 22.74 -10.43 -6.64
C ILE A 76 21.82 -9.42 -7.33
N LEU A 77 21.43 -8.36 -6.62
CA LEU A 77 20.51 -7.35 -7.15
C LEU A 77 21.24 -6.45 -8.16
N SER A 78 20.81 -6.50 -9.42
CA SER A 78 21.30 -5.60 -10.47
C SER A 78 20.43 -4.35 -10.60
N ARG A 79 20.99 -3.28 -11.17
CA ARG A 79 20.27 -2.03 -11.46
C ARG A 79 19.13 -2.19 -12.49
N GLU A 80 19.05 -3.32 -13.17
CA GLU A 80 17.99 -3.62 -14.14
C GLU A 80 16.67 -3.98 -13.45
N ARG A 81 16.74 -4.43 -12.20
CA ARG A 81 15.58 -4.84 -11.43
C ARG A 81 14.97 -3.68 -10.68
N LEU A 82 13.65 -3.62 -10.65
CA LEU A 82 12.87 -2.66 -9.89
C LEU A 82 12.42 -3.30 -8.57
N VAL A 83 12.81 -2.72 -7.44
CA VAL A 83 12.38 -3.18 -6.12
C VAL A 83 11.16 -2.38 -5.70
N VAL A 84 10.05 -3.06 -5.41
CA VAL A 84 8.80 -2.46 -4.94
C VAL A 84 8.56 -2.92 -3.50
N SER A 85 8.67 -2.01 -2.53
CA SER A 85 8.43 -2.33 -1.12
C SER A 85 7.03 -1.93 -0.70
N ILE A 86 6.36 -2.85 -0.01
CA ILE A 86 5.08 -2.59 0.67
C ILE A 86 5.22 -2.64 2.20
N ALA A 87 6.46 -2.73 2.70
CA ALA A 87 6.72 -2.90 4.12
C ALA A 87 6.31 -1.66 4.91
N LEU A 88 5.44 -1.85 5.89
CA LEU A 88 4.86 -0.78 6.69
C LEU A 88 5.93 0.09 7.37
N GLY A 89 5.86 1.40 7.14
CA GLY A 89 6.72 2.40 7.77
C GLY A 89 8.17 2.43 7.31
N ILE A 90 8.62 1.51 6.45
CA ILE A 90 10.01 1.47 6.01
C ILE A 90 10.20 2.47 4.86
N THR A 91 11.07 3.46 5.07
CA THR A 91 11.31 4.51 4.08
C THR A 91 12.14 4.01 2.89
N ILE A 92 12.04 4.73 1.77
CA ILE A 92 12.86 4.52 0.58
C ILE A 92 14.34 4.61 0.95
N ARG A 93 14.74 5.65 1.69
CA ARG A 93 16.11 5.84 2.17
C ARG A 93 16.63 4.61 2.91
N ASN A 94 15.82 4.07 3.82
CA ASN A 94 16.21 2.89 4.60
C ASN A 94 16.40 1.68 3.68
N ILE A 95 15.53 1.46 2.69
CA ILE A 95 15.68 0.36 1.72
C ILE A 95 16.90 0.57 0.83
N GLU A 96 17.09 1.77 0.27
CA GLU A 96 18.25 2.09 -0.56
C GLU A 96 19.58 1.91 0.19
N SER A 97 19.60 2.16 1.50
CA SER A 97 20.80 1.94 2.34
C SER A 97 21.14 0.46 2.57
N LEU A 98 20.16 -0.43 2.41
CA LEU A 98 20.31 -1.88 2.55
C LEU A 98 20.67 -2.58 1.23
N LEU A 99 20.53 -1.87 0.11
CA LEU A 99 20.70 -2.41 -1.23
C LEU A 99 21.95 -1.80 -1.90
N PRO A 100 22.43 -2.38 -3.00
CA PRO A 100 23.51 -1.79 -3.77
C PRO A 100 23.21 -0.34 -4.17
N SER A 101 24.26 0.48 -4.24
CA SER A 101 24.13 1.88 -4.64
C SER A 101 23.39 2.01 -5.98
N LYS A 102 22.50 3.00 -6.08
CA LYS A 102 21.65 3.27 -7.25
C LYS A 102 20.62 2.17 -7.57
N SER A 103 20.25 1.35 -6.60
CA SER A 103 19.11 0.43 -6.73
C SER A 103 17.81 1.20 -6.98
N ARG A 104 16.99 0.72 -7.92
CA ARG A 104 15.67 1.32 -8.22
C ARG A 104 14.68 0.83 -7.19
N VAL A 105 14.20 1.73 -6.33
CA VAL A 105 13.29 1.41 -5.23
C VAL A 105 12.03 2.24 -5.35
N VAL A 106 10.88 1.60 -5.21
CA VAL A 106 9.58 2.27 -5.09
C VAL A 106 8.92 1.81 -3.81
N ARG A 107 8.43 2.76 -3.02
CA ARG A 107 7.64 2.48 -1.82
C ARG A 107 6.17 2.58 -2.17
N VAL A 108 5.40 1.56 -1.85
CA VAL A 108 3.96 1.47 -2.14
C VAL A 108 3.22 1.21 -0.84
N MET A 109 2.07 1.85 -0.67
CA MET A 109 1.11 1.48 0.35
C MET A 109 -0.19 1.02 -0.30
N PRO A 110 -0.40 -0.30 -0.47
CA PRO A 110 -1.68 -0.85 -0.92
C PRO A 110 -2.67 -0.95 0.24
N ASN A 111 -3.91 -1.33 -0.07
CA ASN A 111 -4.91 -1.68 0.95
C ASN A 111 -5.63 -3.00 0.61
N THR A 112 -6.27 -3.59 1.61
CA THR A 112 -6.90 -4.92 1.50
C THR A 112 -8.02 -5.03 0.46
N PRO A 113 -8.83 -3.99 0.17
CA PRO A 113 -9.86 -4.06 -0.89
C PRO A 113 -9.35 -4.33 -2.31
N ALA A 114 -8.04 -4.28 -2.58
CA ALA A 114 -7.55 -4.66 -3.90
C ALA A 114 -7.76 -6.16 -4.23
N VAL A 115 -8.04 -7.04 -3.25
CA VAL A 115 -8.47 -8.44 -3.52
C VAL A 115 -9.79 -8.52 -4.30
N VAL A 116 -10.65 -7.49 -4.18
CA VAL A 116 -11.90 -7.34 -4.94
C VAL A 116 -11.80 -6.24 -6.01
N ARG A 117 -10.56 -5.89 -6.43
CA ARG A 117 -10.26 -4.83 -7.40
C ARG A 117 -10.77 -3.43 -7.04
N ALA A 118 -11.03 -3.19 -5.75
CA ALA A 118 -11.47 -1.89 -5.23
C ALA A 118 -10.35 -1.22 -4.41
N GLY A 119 -9.09 -1.53 -4.70
CA GLY A 119 -7.96 -1.01 -3.96
C GLY A 119 -7.73 0.49 -4.18
N ALA A 120 -7.04 1.11 -3.23
CA ALA A 120 -6.50 2.44 -3.35
C ALA A 120 -5.05 2.43 -2.85
N SER A 121 -4.12 2.56 -3.78
CA SER A 121 -2.69 2.51 -3.50
C SER A 121 -2.04 3.86 -3.78
N ALA A 122 -1.16 4.29 -2.88
CA ALA A 122 -0.25 5.39 -3.14
C ALA A 122 1.17 4.85 -3.27
N PHE A 123 1.98 5.47 -4.11
CA PHE A 123 3.38 5.09 -4.27
C PHE A 123 4.30 6.30 -4.39
N ALA A 124 5.56 6.11 -4.00
CA ALA A 124 6.61 7.12 -4.05
C ALA A 124 7.87 6.53 -4.70
N MET A 125 8.46 7.30 -5.60
CA MET A 125 9.62 6.89 -6.40
C MET A 125 10.93 7.16 -5.65
N GLY A 126 11.86 6.21 -5.73
CA GLY A 126 13.19 6.35 -5.16
C GLY A 126 14.14 7.19 -6.01
N SER A 127 15.28 7.52 -5.42
CA SER A 127 16.22 8.50 -5.98
C SER A 127 16.89 8.03 -7.27
N ALA A 128 16.99 6.70 -7.46
CA ALA A 128 17.64 6.08 -8.60
C ALA A 128 16.67 5.43 -9.60
N CYS A 129 15.36 5.66 -9.43
CA CYS A 129 14.35 5.26 -10.41
C CYS A 129 14.59 5.92 -11.78
N ARG A 130 14.20 5.21 -12.83
CA ARG A 130 14.37 5.64 -14.22
C ARG A 130 13.04 6.11 -14.80
N ASP A 131 13.11 6.80 -15.92
CA ASP A 131 11.94 7.10 -16.75
C ASP A 131 11.22 5.79 -17.10
N GLY A 132 9.90 5.78 -16.92
CA GLY A 132 9.04 4.60 -17.11
C GLY A 132 8.82 3.73 -15.86
N ASP A 133 9.63 3.86 -14.81
CA ASP A 133 9.44 3.05 -13.58
C ASP A 133 8.09 3.35 -12.91
N ALA A 134 7.70 4.62 -12.88
CA ALA A 134 6.43 5.06 -12.32
C ALA A 134 5.24 4.49 -13.12
N ASP A 135 5.37 4.40 -14.44
CA ASP A 135 4.33 3.86 -15.31
C ASP A 135 4.17 2.35 -15.12
N ILE A 136 5.28 1.61 -14.97
CA ILE A 136 5.26 0.19 -14.63
C ILE A 136 4.51 -0.02 -13.30
N VAL A 137 4.89 0.71 -12.25
CA VAL A 137 4.24 0.54 -10.93
C VAL A 137 2.77 0.94 -10.98
N ARG A 138 2.45 2.05 -11.65
CA ARG A 138 1.06 2.50 -11.81
C ARG A 138 0.25 1.45 -12.56
N GLU A 139 0.73 0.92 -13.67
CA GLU A 139 0.01 -0.10 -14.43
C GLU A 139 -0.23 -1.37 -13.62
N LEU A 140 0.81 -1.84 -12.89
CA LEU A 140 0.70 -2.99 -11.99
C LEU A 140 -0.37 -2.75 -10.92
N LEU A 141 -0.31 -1.63 -10.20
CA LEU A 141 -1.26 -1.35 -9.12
C LEU A 141 -2.67 -1.04 -9.65
N SER A 142 -2.77 -0.42 -10.82
CA SER A 142 -4.05 -0.13 -11.48
C SER A 142 -4.81 -1.38 -11.91
N THR A 143 -4.15 -2.55 -11.95
CA THR A 143 -4.82 -3.82 -12.19
C THR A 143 -5.80 -4.22 -11.07
N VAL A 144 -5.61 -3.67 -9.88
CA VAL A 144 -6.34 -4.05 -8.65
C VAL A 144 -6.99 -2.88 -7.92
N GLY A 145 -6.98 -1.70 -8.53
CA GLY A 145 -7.65 -0.53 -7.99
C GLY A 145 -7.03 0.76 -8.51
N PHE A 146 -7.15 1.81 -7.72
CA PHE A 146 -6.52 3.10 -8.00
C PHE A 146 -5.06 3.12 -7.57
N ALA A 147 -4.24 3.83 -8.35
CA ALA A 147 -2.83 4.01 -8.06
C ALA A 147 -2.44 5.47 -8.34
N VAL A 148 -1.90 6.15 -7.33
CA VAL A 148 -1.44 7.54 -7.45
C VAL A 148 -0.02 7.70 -6.92
N GLU A 149 0.76 8.47 -7.65
CA GLU A 149 2.10 8.86 -7.22
C GLU A 149 2.01 10.05 -6.25
N VAL A 150 2.69 9.96 -5.12
CA VAL A 150 2.73 11.01 -4.09
C VAL A 150 4.14 11.18 -3.54
N PRO A 151 4.47 12.37 -2.99
CA PRO A 151 5.66 12.52 -2.16
C PRO A 151 5.69 11.49 -1.03
N GLU A 152 6.88 10.93 -0.73
CA GLU A 152 7.01 9.85 0.27
C GLU A 152 6.44 10.21 1.65
N VAL A 153 6.55 11.49 2.05
CA VAL A 153 6.01 12.02 3.31
C VAL A 153 4.51 11.77 3.48
N HIS A 154 3.77 11.59 2.38
CA HIS A 154 2.34 11.31 2.37
C HIS A 154 1.99 9.82 2.47
N ILE A 155 2.96 8.90 2.32
CA ILE A 155 2.69 7.45 2.36
C ILE A 155 2.19 6.99 3.74
N ASP A 156 2.77 7.48 4.85
CA ASP A 156 2.30 7.14 6.20
C ASP A 156 0.92 7.75 6.54
N PRO A 157 0.60 9.00 6.15
CA PRO A 157 -0.77 9.52 6.15
C PRO A 157 -1.76 8.64 5.36
N VAL A 158 -1.41 8.25 4.13
CA VAL A 158 -2.25 7.35 3.32
C VAL A 158 -2.47 6.01 4.02
N THR A 159 -1.46 5.48 4.71
CA THR A 159 -1.59 4.25 5.52
C THR A 159 -2.67 4.38 6.60
N GLY A 160 -2.69 5.50 7.32
CA GLY A 160 -3.69 5.77 8.34
C GLY A 160 -5.10 5.92 7.76
N LEU A 161 -5.21 6.47 6.54
CA LEU A 161 -6.49 6.68 5.88
C LEU A 161 -6.98 5.44 5.10
N SER A 162 -6.32 5.08 4.00
CA SER A 162 -6.79 4.05 3.06
C SER A 162 -6.40 2.64 3.46
N GLY A 163 -5.24 2.47 4.11
CA GLY A 163 -4.75 1.17 4.58
C GLY A 163 -5.54 0.68 5.79
N SER A 164 -5.73 1.56 6.78
CA SER A 164 -6.43 1.26 8.03
C SER A 164 -7.94 1.54 7.97
N GLY A 165 -8.39 2.39 7.04
CA GLY A 165 -9.78 2.77 6.83
C GLY A 165 -10.80 1.62 6.80
N PRO A 166 -10.53 0.48 6.11
CA PRO A 166 -11.41 -0.68 6.13
C PRO A 166 -11.72 -1.19 7.55
N SER A 167 -10.77 -1.07 8.48
CA SER A 167 -10.95 -1.55 9.85
C SER A 167 -11.83 -0.63 10.71
N TYR A 168 -11.85 0.69 10.43
CA TYR A 168 -12.58 1.66 11.24
C TYR A 168 -14.10 1.53 11.15
N MET A 169 -14.60 0.97 10.05
CA MET A 169 -16.03 0.98 9.74
C MET A 169 -16.76 -0.30 10.19
N GLY A 170 -16.06 -1.38 10.55
CA GLY A 170 -16.67 -2.65 10.99
C GLY A 170 -17.54 -3.35 9.93
N GLU A 171 -17.90 -4.62 10.17
CA GLU A 171 -18.65 -5.45 9.19
C GLU A 171 -20.00 -4.86 8.73
N ARG A 172 -20.63 -3.99 9.53
CA ARG A 172 -21.99 -3.48 9.28
C ARG A 172 -22.06 -2.19 8.47
N LEU A 173 -20.95 -1.49 8.26
CA LEU A 173 -20.88 -0.28 7.43
C LEU A 173 -20.02 -0.49 6.16
N PHE A 174 -19.68 -1.74 5.82
CA PHE A 174 -18.91 -2.08 4.61
C PHE A 174 -19.57 -1.58 3.31
N GLY A 175 -20.91 -1.46 3.26
CA GLY A 175 -21.63 -0.85 2.13
C GLY A 175 -21.37 0.65 1.95
N ILE A 176 -20.87 1.34 2.97
CA ILE A 176 -20.44 2.76 2.93
C ILE A 176 -18.98 2.87 2.47
N PHE A 177 -18.25 1.76 2.38
CA PHE A 177 -16.87 1.74 1.89
C PHE A 177 -16.77 2.09 0.41
N SER A 178 -17.78 1.77 -0.39
CA SER A 178 -17.87 2.27 -1.77
C SER A 178 -17.90 3.80 -1.78
N LEU A 179 -18.64 4.44 -0.88
CA LEU A 179 -18.77 5.89 -0.76
C LEU A 179 -17.52 6.61 -0.22
N LEU A 180 -16.83 6.08 0.79
CA LEU A 180 -15.59 6.70 1.29
C LEU A 180 -14.39 6.45 0.36
N THR A 181 -14.33 5.28 -0.29
CA THR A 181 -13.36 5.06 -1.35
C THR A 181 -13.67 5.98 -2.52
N PHE A 182 -14.94 6.16 -2.92
CA PHE A 182 -15.40 7.19 -3.87
C PHE A 182 -15.08 8.62 -3.42
N GLN A 183 -15.12 8.93 -2.14
CA GLN A 183 -14.71 10.24 -1.64
C GLN A 183 -13.19 10.40 -1.62
N MET A 184 -12.41 9.33 -1.41
CA MET A 184 -10.96 9.36 -1.66
C MET A 184 -10.68 9.55 -3.16
N PHE A 185 -11.42 8.87 -4.05
CA PHE A 185 -11.38 9.11 -5.50
C PHE A 185 -11.70 10.57 -5.82
N ALA A 186 -12.79 11.12 -5.29
CA ALA A 186 -13.25 12.49 -5.55
C ALA A 186 -12.37 13.56 -4.90
N VAL A 187 -11.72 13.29 -3.76
CA VAL A 187 -10.75 14.21 -3.15
C VAL A 187 -9.44 14.20 -3.92
N ILE A 188 -8.96 13.03 -4.34
CA ILE A 188 -7.72 12.94 -5.13
C ILE A 188 -7.92 13.50 -6.54
N GLU A 189 -9.03 13.18 -7.22
CA GLU A 189 -9.38 13.77 -8.53
C GLU A 189 -9.77 15.25 -8.40
N GLY A 190 -10.53 15.63 -7.37
CA GLY A 190 -10.98 17.02 -7.17
C GLY A 190 -9.86 17.97 -6.78
N LEU A 191 -8.78 17.48 -6.17
CA LEU A 191 -7.54 18.23 -5.97
C LEU A 191 -6.65 18.27 -7.23
N ALA A 192 -6.83 17.34 -8.16
CA ALA A 192 -6.01 17.22 -9.36
C ALA A 192 -6.58 17.98 -10.58
N ASP A 193 -7.90 18.14 -10.72
CA ASP A 193 -8.52 19.03 -11.72
C ASP A 193 -10.03 19.22 -11.45
N GLY A 194 -10.44 20.41 -10.99
CA GLY A 194 -11.82 20.93 -11.13
C GLY A 194 -13.00 20.17 -10.49
N GLY A 195 -12.78 19.19 -9.61
CA GLY A 195 -13.85 18.39 -9.01
C GLY A 195 -14.69 19.12 -7.96
N VAL A 196 -15.89 18.58 -7.67
CA VAL A 196 -16.82 19.12 -6.67
C VAL A 196 -16.27 18.90 -5.26
N HIS A 197 -16.16 19.97 -4.47
CA HIS A 197 -15.67 19.89 -3.09
C HIS A 197 -16.53 18.93 -2.23
N PRO A 198 -15.97 18.07 -1.38
CA PRO A 198 -16.75 17.12 -0.58
C PRO A 198 -17.83 17.76 0.30
N ALA A 199 -17.59 18.98 0.79
CA ALA A 199 -18.61 19.75 1.51
C ALA A 199 -19.80 20.11 0.62
N GLN A 200 -19.56 20.41 -0.67
CA GLN A 200 -20.62 20.68 -1.63
C GLN A 200 -21.43 19.41 -1.91
N LEU A 201 -20.79 18.25 -2.10
CA LEU A 201 -21.49 16.97 -2.25
C LEU A 201 -22.35 16.62 -1.03
N LYS A 202 -21.87 16.94 0.18
CA LYS A 202 -22.65 16.82 1.41
C LYS A 202 -23.87 17.73 1.37
N ASP A 203 -23.69 18.98 1.00
CA ASP A 203 -24.75 19.99 0.97
C ASP A 203 -25.81 19.68 -0.10
N ASP A 204 -25.39 19.15 -1.26
CA ASP A 204 -26.27 18.72 -2.36
C ASP A 204 -27.22 17.57 -1.95
N VAL A 205 -26.83 16.74 -0.98
CA VAL A 205 -27.65 15.65 -0.41
C VAL A 205 -28.49 16.12 0.79
N GLN A 206 -28.16 17.26 1.39
CA GLN A 206 -28.80 17.80 2.58
C GLN A 206 -29.85 18.86 2.23
N SER A 207 -31.06 18.40 1.90
CA SER A 207 -32.19 19.30 1.78
C SER A 207 -32.57 19.92 3.14
N PRO A 208 -33.01 21.21 3.16
CA PRO A 208 -33.50 21.83 4.39
C PRO A 208 -34.61 21.00 5.05
N GLY A 209 -34.39 20.58 6.30
CA GLY A 209 -35.34 19.75 7.05
C GLY A 209 -35.39 18.27 6.64
N GLY A 210 -34.55 17.81 5.72
CA GLY A 210 -34.47 16.40 5.31
C GLY A 210 -33.88 15.48 6.37
N SER A 211 -34.11 14.17 6.26
CA SER A 211 -33.58 13.16 7.22
C SER A 211 -32.04 13.19 7.34
N SER A 212 -31.35 13.47 6.24
CA SER A 212 -29.89 13.55 6.17
C SER A 212 -29.29 14.60 7.13
N ILE A 213 -29.94 15.76 7.32
CA ILE A 213 -29.40 16.81 8.20
C ILE A 213 -29.52 16.42 9.68
N TYR A 214 -30.57 15.71 10.06
CA TYR A 214 -30.74 15.19 11.43
C TYR A 214 -29.74 14.07 11.74
N GLY A 215 -29.51 13.17 10.78
CA GLY A 215 -28.47 12.15 10.87
C GLY A 215 -27.09 12.79 11.04
N MET A 216 -26.74 13.74 10.17
CA MET A 216 -25.47 14.45 10.25
C MET A 216 -25.30 15.20 11.57
N HIS A 217 -26.33 15.87 12.07
CA HIS A 217 -26.31 16.54 13.36
C HIS A 217 -25.93 15.57 14.50
N LYS A 218 -26.43 14.33 14.50
CA LYS A 218 -26.04 13.31 15.48
C LYS A 218 -24.58 12.88 15.32
N LEU A 219 -24.09 12.73 14.10
CA LEU A 219 -22.68 12.41 13.84
C LEU A 219 -21.73 13.52 14.32
N GLU A 220 -22.06 14.78 14.04
CA GLU A 220 -21.27 15.94 14.50
C GLU A 220 -21.33 16.08 16.03
N SER A 221 -22.52 15.91 16.63
CA SER A 221 -22.68 15.97 18.10
C SER A 221 -21.88 14.88 18.82
N GLY A 222 -21.71 13.72 18.19
CA GLY A 222 -20.87 12.63 18.68
C GLY A 222 -19.37 12.84 18.44
N GLY A 223 -18.96 13.93 17.79
CA GLY A 223 -17.56 14.21 17.51
C GLY A 223 -16.93 13.30 16.46
N LEU A 224 -17.73 12.69 15.55
CA LEU A 224 -17.26 11.69 14.60
C LEU A 224 -16.01 12.14 13.81
N LYS A 225 -15.98 13.40 13.36
CA LYS A 225 -14.83 13.93 12.61
C LYS A 225 -13.54 13.90 13.43
N GLY A 226 -13.60 14.36 14.68
CA GLY A 226 -12.45 14.35 15.58
C GLY A 226 -11.93 12.93 15.80
N ILE A 227 -12.85 11.99 16.08
CA ILE A 227 -12.50 10.58 16.27
C ILE A 227 -11.83 9.98 15.04
N LEU A 228 -12.32 10.27 13.83
CA LEU A 228 -11.72 9.79 12.59
C LEU A 228 -10.34 10.41 12.35
N MET A 229 -10.17 11.71 12.63
CA MET A 229 -8.87 12.39 12.52
C MET A 229 -7.85 11.80 13.50
N ASP A 230 -8.24 11.58 14.75
CA ASP A 230 -7.40 10.96 15.78
C ASP A 230 -7.01 9.53 15.39
N ALA A 231 -7.93 8.76 14.80
CA ALA A 231 -7.67 7.40 14.33
C ALA A 231 -6.62 7.37 13.21
N VAL A 232 -6.76 8.26 12.20
CA VAL A 232 -5.78 8.40 11.11
C VAL A 232 -4.43 8.83 11.68
N GLU A 233 -4.39 9.83 12.56
CA GLU A 233 -3.16 10.29 13.18
C GLU A 233 -2.46 9.18 13.97
N ALA A 234 -3.21 8.44 14.80
CA ALA A 234 -2.67 7.33 15.59
C ALA A 234 -2.08 6.24 14.69
N ALA A 235 -2.76 5.88 13.60
CA ALA A 235 -2.28 4.89 12.65
C ALA A 235 -1.04 5.37 11.88
N THR A 236 -1.00 6.65 11.46
CA THR A 236 0.19 7.26 10.84
C THR A 236 1.40 7.24 11.78
N ARG A 237 1.21 7.66 13.04
CA ARG A 237 2.27 7.61 14.06
C ARG A 237 2.75 6.17 14.29
N ARG A 238 1.83 5.21 14.32
CA ARG A 238 2.18 3.78 14.48
C ARG A 238 2.94 3.24 13.27
N SER A 239 2.58 3.62 12.05
CA SER A 239 3.31 3.25 10.82
C SER A 239 4.77 3.67 10.93
N ARG A 240 5.01 4.97 11.19
CA ARG A 240 6.35 5.54 11.36
C ARG A 240 7.14 4.82 12.45
N ALA A 241 6.55 4.68 13.64
CA ALA A 241 7.19 4.00 14.76
C ALA A 241 7.54 2.53 14.45
N THR A 242 6.73 1.85 13.63
CA THR A 242 7.01 0.47 13.19
C THR A 242 8.24 0.42 12.31
N GLY A 243 8.34 1.33 11.34
CA GLY A 243 9.51 1.44 10.48
C GLY A 243 10.78 1.78 11.26
N ASP A 244 10.69 2.75 12.16
CA ASP A 244 11.80 3.15 13.01
C ASP A 244 12.26 2.01 13.92
N GLN A 245 11.35 1.24 14.50
CA GLN A 245 11.72 0.14 15.41
C GLN A 245 12.22 -1.10 14.68
N ALA A 246 11.86 -1.28 13.41
CA ALA A 246 12.11 -2.51 12.65
C ALA A 246 13.57 -2.68 12.19
N LEU A 247 14.34 -1.59 12.06
CA LEU A 247 15.69 -1.64 11.51
C LEU A 247 16.77 -1.41 12.58
N PRO A 248 18.03 -1.83 12.39
CA PRO A 248 19.15 -1.44 13.25
C PRO A 248 19.31 0.08 13.38
N ARG A 249 19.81 0.59 14.53
CA ARG A 249 19.85 2.05 14.83
C ARG A 249 20.68 2.86 13.84
N ASP A 250 21.73 2.28 13.30
CA ASP A 250 22.63 2.81 12.29
C ASP A 250 21.99 3.00 10.91
N ILE A 251 20.83 2.37 10.67
CA ILE A 251 20.08 2.39 9.41
C ILE A 251 18.84 3.28 9.50
N ARG A 252 18.43 3.65 10.73
CA ARG A 252 17.23 4.47 10.97
C ARG A 252 17.49 5.92 10.61
N ASN A 253 16.43 6.61 10.21
CA ASN A 253 16.41 8.06 10.13
C ASN A 253 16.60 8.64 11.55
N THR A 254 17.72 9.30 11.83
CA THR A 254 17.95 10.06 13.08
C THR A 254 17.48 11.52 12.98
N GLU A 255 16.87 11.91 11.87
CA GLU A 255 16.36 13.27 11.65
C GLU A 255 14.85 13.23 11.38
N LEU A 256 14.09 13.38 12.46
CA LEU A 256 12.74 13.95 12.49
C LEU A 256 12.70 14.97 13.63
#